data_AF-A0A2V6N496-F1
#
_entry.id   AF-A0A2V6N496-F1
#
_cell.length_a   1.000
_cell.length_b   1.000
_cell.length_c   1.000
_cell.angle_alpha   90.00
_cell.angle_beta   90.00
_cell.angle_gamma   90.00
#
_symmetry.space_group_name_H-M   'P 1'
#
loop_
_entity.id
_entity.type
_entity.pdbx_description
1 polymer ?
#
loop_
_entity_poly.entity_id
_entity_poly.type
_entity_poly.pdbx_seq_one_letter_code
_entity_poly.pdbx_strand_id
1 'polypeptide(L)'
;MVPAIILLAIIVAAVIGVAVVWQSAMPSVFRWDYGDHHHYNAYRDGYEQGSKLGADYARRGDAEPTGQDLDALARREADRLHVRRDRGQWIEGFRNGFTRGFEEFNDQASNQPVSWPRLAARANFPLKFA
;
A
#
# COMPACT_ATOMS: atom_id res chain seq x y z
N MET A 1 -2.60 -65.91 1.62
CA MET A 1 -2.02 -64.63 1.17
C MET A 1 -3.01 -63.76 0.40
N VAL A 2 -3.90 -64.34 -0.41
CA VAL A 2 -4.95 -63.63 -1.18
C VAL A 2 -5.89 -62.72 -0.37
N PRO A 3 -6.45 -63.13 0.80
CA PRO A 3 -7.45 -62.31 1.50
C PRO A 3 -6.86 -61.04 2.14
N ALA A 4 -5.58 -61.08 2.54
CA ALA A 4 -4.92 -59.91 3.15
C ALA A 4 -4.68 -58.79 2.12
N ILE A 5 -4.40 -59.15 0.86
CA ILE A 5 -4.18 -58.18 -0.23
C ILE A 5 -5.51 -57.50 -0.61
N ILE A 6 -6.60 -58.27 -0.65
CA ILE A 6 -7.95 -57.74 -0.91
C ILE A 6 -8.35 -56.77 0.21
N LEU A 7 -8.11 -57.15 1.48
CA LEU A 7 -8.39 -56.29 2.62
C LEU A 7 -7.60 -54.97 2.55
N LEU A 8 -6.31 -55.05 2.20
CA LEU A 8 -5.44 -53.89 2.06
C LEU A 8 -5.90 -52.96 0.93
N ALA A 9 -6.32 -53.52 -0.21
CA ALA A 9 -6.87 -52.74 -1.32
C ALA A 9 -8.16 -51.99 -0.94
N ILE A 10 -9.04 -52.62 -0.15
CA ILE A 10 -10.27 -51.98 0.34
C ILE A 10 -9.94 -50.82 1.30
N ILE A 11 -8.98 -51.02 2.22
CA ILE A 11 -8.55 -49.97 3.15
C ILE A 11 -7.94 -48.79 2.38
N VAL A 12 -7.07 -49.06 1.40
CA VAL A 12 -6.46 -48.01 0.57
C VAL A 12 -7.54 -47.25 -0.22
N ALA A 13 -8.50 -47.95 -0.83
CA ALA A 13 -9.60 -47.32 -1.55
C ALA A 13 -10.49 -46.46 -0.62
N ALA A 14 -10.76 -46.94 0.59
CA ALA A 14 -11.51 -46.19 1.59
C ALA A 14 -10.75 -44.93 2.04
N VAL A 15 -9.44 -45.01 2.27
CA VAL A 15 -8.61 -43.86 2.65
C VAL A 15 -8.56 -42.81 1.54
N ILE A 16 -8.38 -43.23 0.28
CA ILE A 16 -8.40 -42.30 -0.88
C ILE A 16 -9.79 -41.68 -1.05
N GLY A 17 -10.86 -42.49 -0.95
CA GLY A 17 -12.23 -42.00 -1.04
C GLY A 17 -12.55 -40.96 0.04
N VAL A 18 -12.16 -41.22 1.29
CA VAL A 18 -12.33 -40.26 2.40
C VAL A 18 -11.50 -39.01 2.16
N ALA A 19 -10.25 -39.11 1.69
CA ALA A 19 -9.39 -37.95 1.40
C ALA A 19 -9.93 -37.06 0.28
N VAL A 20 -10.44 -37.65 -0.82
CA VAL A 20 -11.04 -36.91 -1.94
C VAL A 20 -12.34 -36.22 -1.50
N VAL A 21 -13.17 -36.90 -0.71
CA VAL A 21 -14.37 -36.30 -0.13
C VAL A 21 -13.99 -35.17 0.83
N TRP A 22 -12.94 -35.32 1.62
CA TRP A 22 -12.45 -34.27 2.52
C TRP A 22 -11.94 -33.04 1.76
N GLN A 23 -11.19 -33.21 0.66
CA GLN A 23 -10.78 -32.10 -0.21
C GLN A 23 -11.97 -31.41 -0.90
N SER A 24 -12.99 -32.18 -1.28
CA SER A 24 -14.19 -31.66 -1.98
C SER A 24 -15.21 -31.02 -1.04
N ALA A 25 -15.22 -31.44 0.23
CA ALA A 25 -16.16 -31.00 1.26
C ALA A 25 -15.53 -30.01 2.26
N MET A 26 -14.26 -29.65 2.10
CA MET A 26 -13.67 -28.52 2.83
C MET A 26 -14.47 -27.26 2.50
N PRO A 27 -15.20 -26.67 3.46
CA PRO A 27 -15.79 -25.37 3.26
C PRO A 27 -14.65 -24.35 3.13
N SER A 28 -14.89 -23.25 2.43
CA SER A 28 -13.95 -22.14 2.18
C SER A 28 -13.37 -21.45 3.43
N VAL A 29 -13.52 -22.03 4.61
CA VAL A 29 -13.08 -21.55 5.92
C VAL A 29 -11.62 -21.91 6.26
N PHE A 30 -11.00 -22.87 5.57
CA PHE A 30 -9.55 -23.15 5.68
C PHE A 30 -8.70 -22.36 4.67
N ARG A 31 -9.31 -21.43 3.94
CA ARG A 31 -8.61 -20.48 3.07
C ARG A 31 -8.09 -19.29 3.89
N TRP A 32 -7.40 -19.58 5.00
CA TRP A 32 -6.82 -18.58 5.91
C TRP A 32 -5.73 -17.73 5.24
N ASP A 33 -5.14 -18.22 4.14
CA ASP A 33 -4.04 -17.55 3.44
C ASP A 33 -4.48 -16.43 2.48
N TYR A 34 -5.79 -16.28 2.22
CA TYR A 34 -6.27 -15.25 1.29
C TYR A 34 -6.82 -14.01 1.98
N GLY A 35 -7.29 -14.11 3.24
CA GLY A 35 -7.79 -12.94 3.99
C GLY A 35 -6.66 -11.95 4.29
N ASP A 36 -5.59 -12.44 4.92
CA ASP A 36 -4.47 -11.60 5.36
C ASP A 36 -3.69 -10.98 4.19
N HIS A 37 -3.53 -11.71 3.08
CA HIS A 37 -2.91 -11.17 1.86
C HIS A 37 -3.69 -9.98 1.29
N HIS A 38 -5.03 -10.02 1.31
CA HIS A 38 -5.83 -8.91 0.80
C HIS A 38 -5.74 -7.66 1.69
N HIS A 39 -5.68 -7.83 3.01
CA HIS A 39 -5.49 -6.73 3.96
C HIS A 39 -4.10 -6.08 3.82
N TYR A 40 -3.05 -6.89 3.73
CA TYR A 40 -1.68 -6.39 3.55
C TYR A 40 -1.51 -5.64 2.22
N ASN A 41 -2.08 -6.16 1.14
CA ASN A 41 -2.02 -5.52 -0.18
C ASN A 41 -2.77 -4.18 -0.18
N ALA A 42 -3.95 -4.11 0.43
CA ALA A 42 -4.71 -2.87 0.53
C ALA A 42 -3.96 -1.80 1.32
N TYR A 43 -3.33 -2.16 2.45
CA TYR A 43 -2.48 -1.25 3.21
C TYR A 43 -1.30 -0.76 2.36
N ARG A 44 -0.59 -1.66 1.68
CA ARG A 44 0.57 -1.32 0.86
C ARG A 44 0.21 -0.39 -0.30
N ASP A 45 -0.88 -0.69 -1.00
CA ASP A 45 -1.39 0.15 -2.11
C ASP A 45 -1.78 1.55 -1.61
N GLY A 46 -2.39 1.62 -0.43
CA GLY A 46 -2.68 2.88 0.25
C GLY A 46 -1.40 3.65 0.54
N TYR A 47 -0.40 2.98 1.12
CA TYR A 47 0.89 3.55 1.49
C TYR A 47 1.66 4.12 0.30
N GLU A 48 1.73 3.39 -0.81
CA GLU A 48 2.39 3.85 -2.04
C GLU A 48 1.69 5.11 -2.61
N GLN A 49 0.35 5.12 -2.66
CA GLN A 49 -0.42 6.30 -3.09
C GLN A 49 -0.25 7.50 -2.15
N GLY A 50 -0.30 7.25 -0.84
CA GLY A 50 -0.08 8.26 0.18
C GLY A 50 1.28 8.92 0.03
N SER A 51 2.35 8.12 -0.05
CA SER A 51 3.74 8.60 -0.17
C SER A 51 3.94 9.46 -1.40
N LYS A 52 3.41 9.04 -2.56
CA LYS A 52 3.48 9.84 -3.78
C LYS A 52 2.78 11.19 -3.62
N LEU A 53 1.58 11.20 -3.04
CA LEU A 53 0.81 12.43 -2.85
C LEU A 53 1.46 13.35 -1.81
N GLY A 54 1.99 12.80 -0.71
CA GLY A 54 2.73 13.53 0.32
C GLY A 54 3.97 14.21 -0.25
N ALA A 55 4.77 13.49 -1.04
CA ALA A 55 5.93 14.06 -1.73
C ALA A 55 5.53 15.16 -2.73
N ASP A 56 4.40 15.01 -3.43
CA ASP A 56 3.88 16.04 -4.33
C ASP A 56 3.40 17.30 -3.59
N TYR A 57 2.78 17.15 -2.40
CA TYR A 57 2.42 18.26 -1.52
C TYR A 57 3.66 19.01 -1.04
N ALA A 58 4.65 18.28 -0.52
CA ALA A 58 5.91 18.86 -0.07
C ALA A 58 6.64 19.57 -1.22
N ARG A 59 6.64 19.00 -2.44
CA ARG A 59 7.24 19.62 -3.63
C ARG A 59 6.56 20.93 -4.03
N ARG A 60 5.25 21.06 -3.82
CA ARG A 60 4.51 22.30 -4.07
C ARG A 60 4.71 23.35 -2.97
N GLY A 61 5.30 22.97 -1.84
CA GLY A 61 5.40 23.81 -0.66
C GLY A 61 4.07 23.97 0.07
N ASP A 62 3.13 23.03 -0.15
CA ASP A 62 1.86 23.00 0.56
C ASP A 62 2.10 22.63 2.03
N ALA A 63 1.33 23.20 2.95
CA ALA A 63 1.37 22.79 4.35
C ALA A 63 0.88 21.34 4.50
N GLU A 64 1.49 20.58 5.41
CA GLU A 64 1.01 19.24 5.72
C GLU A 64 -0.43 19.31 6.24
N PRO A 65 -1.38 18.54 5.67
CA PRO A 65 -2.74 18.49 6.16
C PRO A 65 -2.79 18.02 7.61
N THR A 66 -3.67 18.61 8.42
CA THR A 66 -3.93 18.12 9.78
C THR A 66 -4.50 16.69 9.73
N GLY A 67 -4.42 15.93 10.83
CA GLY A 67 -4.94 14.55 10.85
C GLY A 67 -6.39 14.42 10.36
N GLN A 68 -7.26 15.39 10.68
CA GLN A 68 -8.66 15.37 10.23
C GLN A 68 -8.83 15.71 8.74
N ASP A 69 -7.97 16.59 8.20
CA ASP A 69 -7.95 16.92 6.78
C ASP A 69 -7.32 15.81 5.93
N LEU A 70 -6.28 15.16 6.46
CA LEU A 70 -5.63 13.99 5.88
C LEU A 70 -6.60 12.82 5.77
N ASP A 71 -7.45 12.63 6.79
CA ASP A 71 -8.53 11.63 6.78
C ASP A 71 -9.54 11.89 5.67
N ALA A 72 -9.96 13.15 5.50
CA ALA A 72 -10.88 13.54 4.45
C ALA A 72 -10.25 13.41 3.06
N LEU A 73 -8.96 13.72 2.92
CA LEU A 73 -8.18 13.53 1.71
C LEU A 73 -8.08 12.04 1.36
N ALA A 74 -7.70 11.19 2.32
CA ALA A 74 -7.61 9.75 2.15
C ALA A 74 -8.95 9.13 1.71
N ARG A 75 -10.07 9.58 2.31
CA ARG A 75 -11.40 9.12 1.90
C ARG A 75 -11.74 9.51 0.47
N ARG A 76 -11.48 10.77 0.08
CA ARG A 76 -11.70 11.26 -1.28
C ARG A 76 -10.85 10.50 -2.30
N GLU A 77 -9.59 10.22 -1.98
CA GLU A 77 -8.72 9.50 -2.90
C GLU A 77 -9.10 8.01 -2.99
N ALA A 78 -9.52 7.40 -1.89
CA ALA A 78 -10.11 6.05 -1.91
C ALA A 78 -11.36 5.99 -2.80
N ASP A 79 -12.24 7.00 -2.73
CA ASP A 79 -13.44 7.08 -3.57
C ASP A 79 -13.08 7.27 -5.05
N ARG A 80 -12.11 8.15 -5.35
CA ARG A 80 -11.59 8.38 -6.72
C ARG A 80 -11.03 7.11 -7.34
N LEU A 81 -10.30 6.32 -6.56
CA LEU A 81 -9.68 5.07 -6.98
C LEU A 81 -10.64 3.87 -6.89
N HIS A 82 -11.89 4.11 -6.50
CA HIS A 82 -12.93 3.08 -6.34
C HIS A 82 -12.51 1.94 -5.39
N VAL A 83 -11.77 2.27 -4.32
CA VAL A 83 -11.34 1.32 -3.30
C VAL A 83 -12.55 0.88 -2.47
N ARG A 84 -13.05 -0.32 -2.78
CA ARG A 84 -14.23 -0.90 -2.10
C ARG A 84 -13.88 -1.90 -1.02
N ARG A 85 -12.90 -2.77 -1.29
CA ARG A 85 -12.47 -3.83 -0.37
C ARG A 85 -11.36 -3.30 0.52
N ASP A 86 -11.41 -3.62 1.81
CA ASP A 86 -10.38 -3.26 2.80
C ASP A 86 -10.07 -1.75 2.84
N ARG A 87 -11.08 -0.92 2.57
CA ARG A 87 -10.97 0.54 2.49
C ARG A 87 -10.36 1.16 3.76
N GLY A 88 -10.66 0.60 4.93
CA GLY A 88 -10.05 1.04 6.19
C GLY A 88 -8.54 0.87 6.19
N GLN A 89 -8.05 -0.30 5.78
CA GLN A 89 -6.62 -0.61 5.69
C GLN A 89 -5.91 0.23 4.63
N TRP A 90 -6.58 0.44 3.48
CA TRP A 90 -6.06 1.33 2.46
C TRP A 90 -5.94 2.78 2.95
N ILE A 91 -6.95 3.29 3.67
CA ILE A 91 -6.92 4.65 4.24
C ILE A 91 -5.82 4.77 5.30
N GLU A 92 -5.62 3.74 6.13
CA GLU A 92 -4.56 3.71 7.14
C GLU A 92 -3.18 3.73 6.50
N GLY A 93 -2.95 2.85 5.51
CA GLY A 93 -1.74 2.85 4.70
C GLY A 93 -1.48 4.20 4.05
N PHE A 94 -2.51 4.80 3.46
CA PHE A 94 -2.43 6.12 2.83
C PHE A 94 -1.95 7.21 3.78
N ARG A 95 -2.47 7.28 5.02
CA ARG A 95 -2.04 8.28 6.00
C ARG A 95 -0.56 8.13 6.33
N ASN A 96 -0.15 6.90 6.65
CA ASN A 96 1.23 6.59 7.01
C ASN A 96 2.19 6.87 5.84
N GLY A 97 1.77 6.51 4.63
CA GLY A 97 2.50 6.79 3.41
C GLY A 97 2.64 8.29 3.17
N PHE A 98 1.55 9.05 3.32
CA PHE A 98 1.54 10.49 3.08
C PHE A 98 2.53 11.25 3.94
N THR A 99 2.47 11.08 5.26
CA THR A 99 3.41 11.74 6.17
C THR A 99 4.85 11.33 5.85
N ARG A 100 5.09 10.04 5.58
CA ARG A 100 6.43 9.57 5.20
C ARG A 100 6.94 10.23 3.93
N GLY A 101 6.14 10.29 2.87
CA GLY A 101 6.55 10.89 1.59
C GLY A 101 6.75 12.40 1.69
N PHE A 102 5.96 13.08 2.52
CA PHE A 102 6.10 14.50 2.80
C PHE A 102 7.41 14.80 3.55
N GLU A 103 7.69 14.06 4.63
CA GLU A 103 8.93 14.14 5.41
C GLU A 103 10.15 13.80 4.56
N GLU A 104 10.11 12.68 3.83
CA GLU A 104 11.25 12.21 3.03
C GLU A 104 11.63 13.19 1.92
N PHE A 105 10.66 13.87 1.30
CA PHE A 105 10.96 14.94 0.36
C PHE A 105 11.62 16.15 1.05
N ASN A 106 11.10 16.58 2.20
CA ASN A 106 11.65 17.71 2.94
C ASN A 106 13.07 17.41 3.47
N ASP A 107 13.33 16.18 3.91
CA ASP A 107 14.65 15.71 4.32
C ASP A 107 15.62 15.67 3.13
N GLN A 108 15.17 15.22 1.97
CA GLN A 108 16.00 15.25 0.76
C GLN A 108 16.26 16.68 0.28
N ALA A 109 15.26 17.57 0.36
CA ALA A 109 15.38 18.96 -0.02
C ALA A 109 16.30 19.74 0.94
N SER A 110 16.29 19.41 2.23
CA SER A 110 17.17 20.01 3.24
C SER A 110 18.61 19.46 3.21
N ASN A 111 18.78 18.20 2.79
CA ASN A 111 20.10 17.56 2.62
C ASN A 111 20.73 17.79 1.23
N GLN A 112 20.01 18.42 0.29
CA GLN A 112 20.65 18.93 -0.92
C GLN A 112 21.55 20.12 -0.55
N PRO A 113 22.86 20.08 -0.86
CA PRO A 113 23.69 21.26 -0.71
C PRO A 113 23.08 22.33 -1.60
N VAL A 114 22.64 23.43 -0.99
CA VAL A 114 22.09 24.57 -1.71
C VAL A 114 23.19 25.10 -2.63
N SER A 115 23.19 24.67 -3.88
CA SER A 115 24.08 25.21 -4.88
C SER A 115 23.48 26.57 -5.26
N TRP A 116 24.12 27.64 -4.79
CA TRP A 116 23.82 29.03 -5.15
C TRP A 116 24.49 29.55 -6.46
N PRO A 117 24.80 28.81 -7.54
CA PRO A 117 25.31 29.43 -8.76
C PRO A 117 24.19 29.63 -9.78
N ARG A 118 23.18 30.46 -9.50
CA ARG A 118 22.34 31.02 -10.59
C ARG A 118 21.51 32.27 -10.30
N LEU A 119 21.53 32.81 -9.08
CA LEU A 119 20.90 34.12 -8.80
C LEU A 119 21.83 35.32 -9.06
N ALA A 120 23.15 35.11 -9.18
CA ALA A 120 24.09 36.18 -9.53
C ALA A 120 24.10 36.54 -11.04
N ALA A 121 23.51 35.72 -11.92
CA ALA A 121 23.60 35.92 -13.38
C ALA A 121 22.45 36.75 -13.98
N ARG A 122 21.50 37.25 -13.17
CA ARG A 122 20.33 37.98 -13.70
C ARG A 122 20.02 39.33 -13.03
N ALA A 123 20.90 39.84 -12.17
CA ALA A 123 20.81 41.21 -11.65
C ALA A 123 21.59 42.18 -12.56
N ASN A 124 21.14 42.33 -13.81
CA ASN A 124 21.61 43.40 -14.69
C ASN A 124 20.57 44.54 -14.61
N PHE A 125 20.57 45.28 -13.50
CA PHE A 125 19.78 46.50 -13.35
C PHE A 125 20.66 47.70 -13.71
N PRO A 126 20.41 48.41 -14.83
CA PRO A 126 21.05 49.70 -15.05
C PRO A 126 20.36 50.72 -14.15
N LEU A 127 20.99 51.04 -13.01
CA LEU A 127 20.61 52.18 -12.18
C LEU A 127 21.07 53.46 -12.88
N LYS A 128 20.17 54.10 -13.63
CA LYS A 128 20.25 55.53 -13.95
C LYS A 128 19.38 56.27 -12.94
N PHE A 129 20.01 56.94 -11.98
CA PHE A 129 19.37 58.00 -11.22
C PHE A 129 19.50 59.30 -12.03
N ALA A 130 18.37 59.96 -12.27
CA ALA A 130 18.26 61.34 -12.73
C ALA A 130 17.45 62.11 -11.68
#